data_AF-A0A0C4EZ40-F1
#
_entry.id   AF-A0A0C4EZ40-F1
#
_cell.length_a   1.000
_cell.length_b   1.000
_cell.length_c   1.000
_cell.angle_alpha   90.00
_cell.angle_beta   90.00
_cell.angle_gamma   90.00
#
_symmetry.space_group_name_H-M   'P 1'
#
loop_
_entity.id
_entity.type
_entity.pdbx_description
1 polymer ?
#
loop_
_entity_poly.entity_id
_entity_poly.type
_entity_poly.pdbx_seq_one_letter_code
_entity_poly.pdbx_strand_id
1 'polypeptide(L)'
;MASAVLGDAMDIHSGGVDLMFPHHDNEMAQSEAYHNCPQWVNYFIHTGHLHIEGLKMSKSLKNFITIGDALKQHSARHLRLSFVGQRWDLGMDFAESAMAEVRHQEATFNNFFAVVKALRYERSAEQMIQAIDLGASVAASHPLSATFESARSDFHAALCDSFNTPEAMKHLLTLVAETNKFISAEIGALRVQPDGHSLRVVSAIAAWVSKMLRVFGLAEPGPPATGDLIGWNVCDPAEPQAMEHWIQWSSFRDRARKAAREHMLKKPADPAALTEALSALCQQQFEAHLRLLNLSPSDHADPASFFGGQDLHVDHLSEPLRSTLAGHLPIWHAFWTALAELSRPDAMPTAGEVLKACDQLRDERLVEVGVALDDQDDGKALVKLLPASMLLQARDEKQKAARERERQAAALAAENARKRREKILRGKTPPEALFAADPAFARFDPNGVPTHAAPAGEELAKSRRKKLLKEWESQKKLHAEYLAWVAEGNS
;
A
#
# COMPACT_ATOMS: atom_id res chain seq x y z
N MET A 1 30.58 7.69 39.88
CA MET A 1 31.05 7.99 38.50
C MET A 1 30.44 9.27 37.97
N ALA A 2 29.10 9.40 37.99
CA ALA A 2 28.42 10.62 37.54
C ALA A 2 29.00 11.90 38.16
N SER A 3 29.20 11.95 39.48
CA SER A 3 29.78 13.12 40.15
C SER A 3 31.22 13.46 39.74
N ALA A 4 31.99 12.49 39.22
CA ALA A 4 33.35 12.78 38.76
C ALA A 4 33.36 13.58 37.45
N VAL A 5 32.26 13.53 36.68
CA VAL A 5 32.10 14.23 35.41
C VAL A 5 31.24 15.47 35.57
N LEU A 6 30.12 15.36 36.27
CA LEU A 6 29.10 16.41 36.40
C LEU A 6 29.23 17.23 37.69
N GLY A 7 30.02 16.75 38.66
CA GLY A 7 30.22 17.43 39.93
C GLY A 7 29.17 17.09 40.99
N ASP A 8 28.91 18.06 41.85
CA ASP A 8 28.05 18.00 43.03
C ASP A 8 26.58 18.35 42.74
N ALA A 9 26.26 18.71 41.50
CA ALA A 9 24.89 18.96 41.04
C ALA A 9 24.67 18.45 39.61
N MET A 10 23.51 17.85 39.37
CA MET A 10 23.09 17.31 38.08
C MET A 10 21.65 17.72 37.76
N ASP A 11 21.39 18.12 36.52
CA ASP A 11 20.04 18.48 36.11
C ASP A 11 19.15 17.26 35.93
N ILE A 12 19.58 16.27 35.15
CA ILE A 12 18.76 15.11 34.79
C ILE A 12 19.55 13.82 35.03
N HIS A 13 18.97 12.93 35.84
CA HIS A 13 19.42 11.54 35.99
C HIS A 13 18.32 10.60 35.52
N SER A 14 18.68 9.48 34.88
CA SER A 14 17.69 8.60 34.25
C SER A 14 18.01 7.12 34.38
N GLY A 15 16.98 6.29 34.27
CA GLY A 15 17.09 4.84 34.33
C GLY A 15 15.77 4.15 34.00
N GLY A 16 15.74 2.83 34.02
CA GLY A 16 14.47 2.09 34.03
C GLY A 16 13.75 2.29 35.37
N VAL A 17 12.43 2.16 35.40
CA VAL A 17 11.62 2.29 36.63
C VAL A 17 12.00 1.28 37.71
N ASP A 18 12.62 0.16 37.34
CA ASP A 18 13.22 -0.81 38.26
C ASP A 18 14.44 -0.26 39.03
N LEU A 19 15.12 0.76 38.49
CA LEU A 19 16.25 1.41 39.15
C LEU A 19 15.81 2.49 40.15
N MET A 20 14.54 2.91 40.12
CA MET A 20 14.01 3.89 41.07
C MET A 20 14.29 3.47 42.51
N PHE A 21 13.96 2.22 42.85
CA PHE A 21 14.29 1.65 44.15
C PHE A 21 14.85 0.23 44.02
N PRO A 22 15.95 -0.12 44.72
CA PRO A 22 16.70 0.70 45.67
C PRO A 22 17.87 1.48 45.04
N HIS A 23 18.10 1.35 43.73
CA HIS A 23 19.36 1.80 43.13
C HIS A 23 19.55 3.32 43.18
N HIS A 24 18.63 4.10 42.60
CA HIS A 24 18.75 5.57 42.58
C HIS A 24 18.59 6.19 43.97
N ASP A 25 17.75 5.62 44.84
CA ASP A 25 17.67 6.01 46.25
C ASP A 25 19.03 5.90 46.95
N ASN A 26 19.74 4.79 46.72
CA ASN A 26 21.08 4.61 47.28
C ASN A 26 22.10 5.56 46.65
N GLU A 27 22.03 5.83 45.35
CA GLU A 27 22.92 6.78 44.68
C GLU A 27 22.74 8.20 45.21
N MET A 28 21.49 8.61 45.42
CA MET A 28 21.13 9.91 46.00
C MET A 28 21.69 10.01 47.44
N ALA A 29 21.39 9.02 48.30
CA ALA A 29 21.88 9.00 49.67
C ALA A 29 23.41 9.04 49.77
N GLN A 30 24.12 8.33 48.90
CA GLN A 30 25.58 8.32 48.85
C GLN A 30 26.13 9.67 48.39
N SER A 31 25.57 10.24 47.32
CA SER A 31 26.11 11.45 46.68
C SER A 31 25.83 12.69 47.51
N GLU A 32 24.63 12.83 48.07
CA GLU A 32 24.25 13.95 48.93
C GLU A 32 25.07 13.97 50.22
N ALA A 33 25.31 12.81 50.83
CA ALA A 33 26.17 12.69 52.00
C ALA A 33 27.64 13.02 51.68
N TYR A 34 28.14 12.60 50.51
CA TYR A 34 29.51 12.86 50.09
C TYR A 34 29.76 14.35 49.78
N HIS A 35 28.85 14.99 49.05
CA HIS A 35 28.98 16.40 48.67
C HIS A 35 28.46 17.37 49.74
N ASN A 36 27.83 16.85 50.80
CA ASN A 36 27.16 17.64 51.82
C ASN A 36 26.15 18.64 51.20
N CYS A 37 25.37 18.17 50.23
CA CYS A 37 24.36 18.95 49.53
C CYS A 37 22.96 18.36 49.75
N PRO A 38 21.90 19.19 49.76
CA PRO A 38 20.53 18.73 49.99
C PRO A 38 19.83 18.21 48.73
N GLN A 39 20.42 18.42 47.55
CA GLN A 39 19.85 18.04 46.27
C GLN A 39 20.97 17.80 45.27
N TRP A 40 21.31 16.53 45.06
CA TRP A 40 22.32 16.15 44.06
C TRP A 40 21.75 16.17 42.64
N VAL A 41 20.45 15.89 42.47
CA VAL A 41 19.78 15.78 41.16
C VAL A 41 18.49 16.61 41.15
N ASN A 42 18.28 17.39 40.08
CA ASN A 42 17.06 18.21 39.93
C ASN A 42 15.86 17.38 39.44
N TYR A 43 16.06 16.52 38.43
CA TYR A 43 15.01 15.71 37.81
C TYR A 43 15.43 14.26 37.61
N PHE A 44 14.64 13.33 38.13
CA PHE A 44 14.75 11.90 37.81
C PHE A 44 13.76 11.51 36.72
N ILE A 45 14.25 10.79 35.71
CA ILE A 45 13.47 10.30 34.56
C ILE A 45 13.54 8.78 34.54
N HIS A 46 12.41 8.11 34.80
CA HIS A 46 12.34 6.65 34.86
C HIS A 46 11.48 6.06 33.74
N THR A 47 12.08 5.29 32.84
CA THR A 47 11.36 4.69 31.71
C THR A 47 10.56 3.46 32.13
N GLY A 48 9.41 3.26 31.48
CA GLY A 48 8.53 2.13 31.77
C GLY A 48 9.11 0.78 31.34
N HIS A 49 8.51 -0.31 31.87
CA HIS A 49 8.92 -1.68 31.52
C HIS A 49 8.43 -2.10 30.13
N LEU A 50 9.25 -2.89 29.43
CA LEU A 50 8.84 -3.60 28.22
C LEU A 50 8.28 -5.00 28.55
N HIS A 51 7.10 -5.28 28.04
CA HIS A 51 6.43 -6.58 28.07
C HIS A 51 6.45 -7.20 26.66
N ILE A 52 6.40 -8.53 26.57
CA ILE A 52 6.23 -9.27 25.32
C ILE A 52 4.97 -10.11 25.46
N GLU A 53 3.99 -9.89 24.59
CA GLU A 53 2.70 -10.57 24.60
C GLU A 53 2.05 -10.57 26.00
N GLY A 54 2.09 -9.43 26.68
CA GLY A 54 1.54 -9.22 28.01
C GLY A 54 2.36 -9.80 29.18
N LEU A 55 3.50 -10.45 28.91
CA LEU A 55 4.39 -11.00 29.94
C LEU A 55 5.62 -10.10 30.14
N LYS A 56 6.03 -9.91 31.40
CA LYS A 56 7.24 -9.14 31.72
C LYS A 56 8.46 -9.80 31.08
N MET A 57 9.23 -9.04 30.30
CA MET A 57 10.49 -9.52 29.76
C MET A 57 11.47 -9.75 30.92
N SER A 58 11.96 -10.98 31.07
CA SER A 58 13.02 -11.27 32.04
C SER A 58 13.84 -12.49 31.63
N LYS A 59 15.14 -12.48 31.99
CA LYS A 59 16.05 -13.61 31.77
C LYS A 59 15.57 -14.87 32.51
N SER A 60 14.97 -14.71 33.69
CA SER A 60 14.43 -15.82 34.50
C SER A 60 13.22 -16.50 33.87
N LEU A 61 12.31 -15.73 33.23
CA LEU A 61 11.18 -16.27 32.49
C LEU A 61 11.56 -16.84 31.11
N LYS A 62 12.82 -16.69 30.68
CA LYS A 62 13.33 -17.01 29.33
C LYS A 62 12.49 -16.42 28.18
N ASN A 63 11.66 -15.42 28.47
CA ASN A 63 10.83 -14.71 27.51
C ASN A 63 11.49 -13.35 27.21
N PHE A 64 12.61 -13.39 26.51
CA PHE A 64 13.28 -12.19 26.02
C PHE A 64 13.65 -12.37 24.56
N ILE A 65 13.48 -11.30 23.79
CA ILE A 65 13.87 -11.24 22.38
C ILE A 65 15.09 -10.33 22.33
N THR A 66 16.20 -10.83 21.79
CA THR A 66 17.37 -9.99 21.58
C THR A 66 17.12 -9.02 20.42
N ILE A 67 17.79 -7.87 20.41
CA ILE A 67 17.72 -6.94 19.27
C ILE A 67 18.12 -7.65 17.97
N GLY A 68 19.12 -8.51 18.00
CA GLY A 68 19.54 -9.30 16.83
C GLY A 68 18.44 -10.23 16.30
N ASP A 69 17.64 -10.83 17.18
CA ASP A 69 16.51 -11.67 16.77
C ASP A 69 15.32 -10.85 16.27
N ALA A 70 15.02 -9.71 16.91
CA ALA A 70 13.99 -8.79 16.45
C ALA A 70 14.31 -8.23 15.05
N LEU A 71 15.59 -7.91 14.79
CA LEU A 71 16.05 -7.40 13.50
C LEU A 71 15.99 -8.41 12.35
N LYS A 72 15.83 -9.71 12.63
CA LYS A 72 15.57 -10.71 11.59
C LYS A 72 14.15 -10.60 11.01
N GLN A 73 13.21 -10.04 11.78
CA GLN A 73 11.80 -9.94 11.41
C GLN A 73 11.37 -8.50 11.10
N HIS A 74 11.99 -7.53 11.76
CA HIS A 74 11.63 -6.12 11.70
C HIS A 74 12.83 -5.25 11.37
N SER A 75 12.63 -4.15 10.63
CA SER A 75 13.69 -3.18 10.40
C SER A 75 14.00 -2.42 11.70
N ALA A 76 15.20 -1.86 11.82
CA ALA A 76 15.55 -0.99 12.95
C ALA A 76 14.59 0.21 13.07
N ARG A 77 14.09 0.72 11.93
CA ARG A 77 13.09 1.79 11.88
C ARG A 77 11.74 1.33 12.42
N HIS A 78 11.27 0.13 12.06
CA HIS A 78 10.04 -0.43 12.62
C HIS A 78 10.13 -0.52 14.15
N LEU A 79 11.25 -1.01 14.69
CA LEU A 79 11.44 -1.07 16.14
C LEU A 79 11.45 0.31 16.79
N ARG A 80 12.09 1.32 16.18
CA ARG A 80 12.06 2.69 16.73
C ARG A 80 10.69 3.33 16.64
N LEU A 81 9.97 3.16 15.52
CA LEU A 81 8.60 3.64 15.36
C LEU A 81 7.66 3.06 16.41
N SER A 82 7.80 1.77 16.74
CA SER A 82 6.99 1.14 17.77
C SER A 82 7.21 1.77 19.15
N PHE A 83 8.45 2.15 19.48
CA PHE A 83 8.78 2.86 20.73
C PHE A 83 8.29 4.31 20.72
N VAL A 84 8.47 5.05 19.62
CA VAL A 84 8.03 6.45 19.49
C VAL A 84 6.51 6.58 19.60
N GLY A 85 5.77 5.56 19.14
CA GLY A 85 4.32 5.48 19.24
C GLY A 85 3.79 5.23 20.65
N GLN A 86 4.65 5.09 21.68
CA GLN A 86 4.26 4.87 23.07
C GLN A 86 4.84 5.96 23.99
N ARG A 87 4.16 6.20 25.11
CA ARG A 87 4.68 7.10 26.15
C ARG A 87 5.88 6.46 26.85
N TRP A 88 6.94 7.24 27.06
CA TRP A 88 8.22 6.75 27.59
C TRP A 88 8.16 6.31 29.06
N ASP A 89 7.24 6.89 29.83
CA ASP A 89 7.04 6.67 31.27
C ASP A 89 6.09 5.51 31.58
N LEU A 90 5.38 4.99 30.57
CA LEU A 90 4.42 3.90 30.72
C LEU A 90 5.01 2.57 30.27
N GLY A 91 4.45 1.48 30.79
CA GLY A 91 4.79 0.14 30.32
C GLY A 91 4.32 -0.06 28.87
N MET A 92 5.19 -0.63 28.03
CA MET A 92 4.88 -0.97 26.65
C MET A 92 4.76 -2.48 26.48
N ASP A 93 3.80 -2.91 25.65
CA ASP A 93 3.71 -4.31 25.21
C ASP A 93 4.18 -4.44 23.75
N PHE A 94 5.17 -5.30 23.53
CA PHE A 94 5.67 -5.64 22.22
C PHE A 94 4.92 -6.86 21.69
N ALA A 95 4.00 -6.62 20.76
CA ALA A 95 3.18 -7.64 20.12
C ALA A 95 3.25 -7.50 18.59
N GLU A 96 3.24 -8.62 17.86
CA GLU A 96 3.28 -8.60 16.39
C GLU A 96 2.07 -7.88 15.78
N SER A 97 0.91 -7.92 16.45
CA SER A 97 -0.28 -7.17 16.04
C SER A 97 -0.04 -5.65 16.02
N ALA A 98 0.78 -5.12 16.93
CA ALA A 98 1.14 -3.70 16.96
C ALA A 98 2.12 -3.33 15.83
N MET A 99 2.92 -4.28 15.37
CA MET A 99 3.88 -4.05 14.28
C MET A 99 3.20 -3.84 12.91
N ALA A 100 1.97 -4.33 12.73
CA ALA A 100 1.18 -4.06 11.53
C ALA A 100 0.89 -2.55 11.38
N GLU A 101 0.49 -1.90 12.47
CA GLU A 101 0.24 -0.45 12.51
C GLU A 101 1.52 0.35 12.23
N VAL A 102 2.65 -0.09 12.82
CA VAL A 102 3.96 0.53 12.58
C VAL A 102 4.36 0.49 11.09
N ARG A 103 4.18 -0.67 10.43
CA ARG A 103 4.44 -0.81 8.99
C ARG A 103 3.53 0.11 8.17
N HIS A 104 2.28 0.26 8.58
CA HIS A 104 1.33 1.16 7.93
C HIS A 104 1.75 2.64 8.06
N GLN A 105 2.22 3.05 9.24
CA GLN A 105 2.73 4.40 9.48
C GLN A 105 3.96 4.69 8.62
N GLU A 106 4.94 3.77 8.57
CA GLU A 106 6.10 3.90 7.69
C GLU A 106 5.69 4.00 6.21
N ALA A 107 4.77 3.14 5.77
CA ALA A 107 4.24 3.17 4.40
C ALA A 107 3.58 4.51 4.06
N THR A 108 2.86 5.11 5.00
CA THR A 108 2.21 6.42 4.86
C THR A 108 3.24 7.52 4.60
N PHE A 109 4.30 7.58 5.41
CA PHE A 109 5.39 8.53 5.21
C PHE A 109 6.15 8.27 3.91
N ASN A 110 6.46 7.00 3.60
CA ASN A 110 7.13 6.60 2.35
C ASN A 110 6.36 7.10 1.13
N ASN A 111 5.05 6.84 1.06
CA ASN A 111 4.22 7.27 -0.05
C ASN A 111 4.14 8.80 -0.13
N PHE A 112 3.96 9.49 1.00
CA PHE A 112 3.95 10.96 1.03
C PHE A 112 5.24 11.54 0.46
N PHE A 113 6.40 11.07 0.93
CA PHE A 113 7.69 11.53 0.43
C PHE A 113 7.90 11.19 -1.05
N ALA A 114 7.51 10.00 -1.48
CA ALA A 114 7.63 9.58 -2.87
C ALA A 114 6.77 10.45 -3.81
N VAL A 115 5.54 10.79 -3.41
CA VAL A 115 4.66 11.69 -4.16
C VAL A 115 5.29 13.08 -4.30
N VAL A 116 5.73 13.69 -3.19
CA VAL A 116 6.31 15.04 -3.22
C VAL A 116 7.60 15.07 -4.05
N LYS A 117 8.44 14.04 -3.91
CA LYS A 117 9.65 13.89 -4.75
C LYS A 117 9.31 13.75 -6.22
N ALA A 118 8.35 12.89 -6.57
CA ALA A 118 7.93 12.70 -7.95
C ALA A 118 7.47 14.02 -8.60
N LEU A 119 6.65 14.80 -7.89
CA LEU A 119 6.21 16.12 -8.35
C LEU A 119 7.37 17.11 -8.50
N ARG A 120 8.33 17.10 -7.57
CA ARG A 120 9.56 17.90 -7.69
C ARG A 120 10.39 17.50 -8.89
N TYR A 121 10.52 16.21 -9.19
CA TYR A 121 11.31 15.73 -10.32
C TYR A 121 10.67 16.04 -11.66
N GLU A 122 9.35 15.86 -11.80
CA GLU A 122 8.61 16.30 -13.01
C GLU A 122 8.88 17.78 -13.30
N ARG A 123 8.87 18.63 -12.26
CA ARG A 123 9.20 20.05 -12.39
C ARG A 123 10.67 20.33 -12.62
N SER A 124 11.58 19.63 -11.94
CA SER A 124 13.02 19.87 -12.05
C SER A 124 13.58 19.45 -13.40
N ALA A 125 13.00 18.43 -14.04
CA ALA A 125 13.29 18.06 -15.42
C ALA A 125 12.86 19.16 -16.40
N GLU A 126 11.86 19.97 -16.04
CA GLU A 126 11.36 21.08 -16.83
C GLU A 126 12.08 22.41 -16.49
N GLN A 127 12.36 22.72 -15.21
CA GLN A 127 13.09 23.91 -14.70
C GLN A 127 13.70 23.68 -13.29
N MET A 128 14.98 24.08 -13.09
CA MET A 128 15.75 23.99 -11.84
C MET A 128 15.05 24.59 -10.60
N ILE A 129 14.50 23.76 -9.71
CA ILE A 129 14.19 24.15 -8.32
C ILE A 129 15.34 23.64 -7.44
N GLN A 130 16.46 24.38 -7.43
CA GLN A 130 17.71 23.90 -6.84
C GLN A 130 17.90 24.12 -5.33
N ALA A 131 17.06 24.90 -4.66
CA ALA A 131 17.06 24.94 -3.20
C ALA A 131 15.75 25.51 -2.68
N ILE A 132 15.12 24.86 -1.70
CA ILE A 132 13.98 25.44 -0.99
C ILE A 132 14.55 26.07 0.27
N ASP A 133 14.58 27.39 0.30
CA ASP A 133 14.78 28.12 1.54
C ASP A 133 13.59 27.82 2.48
N LEU A 134 13.81 26.89 3.42
CA LEU A 134 12.87 26.54 4.49
C LEU A 134 12.55 27.72 5.42
N GLY A 135 13.29 28.84 5.33
CA GLY A 135 13.13 30.03 6.15
C GLY A 135 12.18 31.09 5.60
N ALA A 136 11.83 31.04 4.30
CA ALA A 136 10.89 31.98 3.72
C ALA A 136 9.45 31.55 4.06
N SER A 137 8.87 32.23 5.07
CA SER A 137 7.45 32.19 5.45
C SER A 137 6.57 31.66 4.33
N VAL A 138 6.03 30.45 4.55
CA VAL A 138 5.00 29.85 3.71
C VAL A 138 3.91 30.91 3.60
N ALA A 139 3.80 31.56 2.43
CA ALA A 139 3.02 32.79 2.31
C ALA A 139 1.64 32.60 2.93
N ALA A 140 1.23 33.55 3.77
CA ALA A 140 -0.01 33.48 4.56
C ALA A 140 -1.28 33.23 3.72
N SER A 141 -1.19 33.32 2.38
CA SER A 141 -2.26 33.10 1.42
C SER A 141 -2.47 31.65 0.95
N HIS A 142 -1.57 30.71 1.24
CA HIS A 142 -1.74 29.32 0.78
C HIS A 142 -2.72 28.53 1.68
N PRO A 143 -3.61 27.68 1.12
CA PRO A 143 -4.59 26.91 1.91
C PRO A 143 -3.97 26.04 3.01
N LEU A 144 -2.77 25.49 2.76
CA LEU A 144 -2.05 24.67 3.75
C LEU A 144 -1.28 25.45 4.81
N SER A 145 -1.12 26.78 4.69
CA SER A 145 -0.27 27.56 5.60
C SER A 145 -0.77 27.51 7.05
N ALA A 146 -2.08 27.68 7.26
CA ALA A 146 -2.67 27.61 8.59
C ALA A 146 -2.54 26.21 9.21
N THR A 147 -2.81 25.16 8.42
CA THR A 147 -2.64 23.76 8.84
C THR A 147 -1.19 23.46 9.22
N PHE A 148 -0.22 23.98 8.45
CA PHE A 148 1.19 23.77 8.72
C PHE A 148 1.65 24.46 10.01
N GLU A 149 1.28 25.73 10.22
CA GLU A 149 1.64 26.45 11.45
C GLU A 149 0.96 25.86 12.69
N SER A 150 -0.30 25.43 12.60
CA SER A 150 -0.97 24.70 13.69
C SER A 150 -0.21 23.42 14.01
N ALA A 151 0.10 22.59 13.01
CA ALA A 151 0.81 21.34 13.22
C ALA A 151 2.20 21.55 13.86
N ARG A 152 2.91 22.64 13.51
CA ARG A 152 4.20 23.00 14.13
C ARG A 152 4.04 23.36 15.61
N SER A 153 3.05 24.20 15.92
CA SER A 153 2.72 24.60 17.30
C SER A 153 2.32 23.40 18.14
N ASP A 154 1.38 22.60 17.63
CA ASP A 154 0.81 21.45 18.35
C ASP A 154 1.85 20.35 18.56
N PHE A 155 2.69 20.08 17.55
CA PHE A 155 3.84 19.17 17.67
C PHE A 155 4.81 19.63 18.77
N HIS A 156 5.14 20.93 18.82
CA HIS A 156 6.02 21.46 19.85
C HIS A 156 5.40 21.38 21.24
N ALA A 157 4.11 21.72 21.37
CA ALA A 157 3.37 21.62 22.62
C ALA A 157 3.35 20.18 23.15
N ALA A 158 3.12 19.18 22.27
CA ALA A 158 3.16 17.77 22.64
C ALA A 158 4.54 17.34 23.17
N LEU A 159 5.64 17.82 22.57
CA LEU A 159 6.98 17.50 23.08
C LEU A 159 7.29 18.20 24.41
N CYS A 160 6.77 19.40 24.64
CA CYS A 160 6.90 20.10 25.92
C CYS A 160 6.07 19.45 27.03
N ASP A 161 5.02 18.70 26.70
CA ASP A 161 4.26 17.86 27.63
C ASP A 161 4.97 16.52 27.87
N SER A 162 6.07 16.55 28.63
CA SER A 162 6.80 15.35 29.04
C SER A 162 7.18 14.43 27.86
N PHE A 163 7.71 15.00 26.77
CA PHE A 163 8.11 14.24 25.58
C PHE A 163 7.00 13.32 25.04
N ASN A 164 5.77 13.83 24.91
CA ASN A 164 4.62 13.06 24.41
C ASN A 164 4.76 12.76 22.90
N THR A 165 5.65 11.84 22.56
CA THR A 165 5.94 11.41 21.19
C THR A 165 4.75 10.77 20.47
N PRO A 166 3.82 10.03 21.13
CA PRO A 166 2.61 9.54 20.46
C PRO A 166 1.74 10.67 19.90
N GLU A 167 1.48 11.72 20.70
CA GLU A 167 0.68 12.85 20.25
C GLU A 167 1.42 13.67 19.19
N ALA A 168 2.73 13.86 19.35
CA ALA A 168 3.57 14.50 18.34
C ALA A 168 3.53 13.75 16.99
N MET A 169 3.62 12.42 16.99
CA MET A 169 3.49 11.59 15.78
C MET A 169 2.11 11.71 15.13
N LYS A 170 1.05 11.78 15.92
CA LYS A 170 -0.30 12.00 15.43
C LYS A 170 -0.42 13.33 14.67
N HIS A 171 0.15 14.43 15.19
CA HIS A 171 0.18 15.71 14.47
C HIS A 171 0.93 15.63 13.14
N LEU A 172 2.05 14.88 13.07
CA LEU A 172 2.76 14.64 11.80
C LEU A 172 1.88 13.87 10.79
N LEU A 173 1.24 12.78 11.22
CA LEU A 173 0.36 11.98 10.36
C LEU A 173 -0.85 12.77 9.86
N THR A 174 -1.45 13.60 10.73
CA THR A 174 -2.55 14.50 10.33
C THR A 174 -2.09 15.51 9.28
N LEU A 175 -0.93 16.15 9.48
CA LEU A 175 -0.37 17.09 8.50
C LEU A 175 -0.11 16.42 7.14
N VAL A 176 0.43 15.20 7.16
CA VAL A 176 0.63 14.38 5.95
C VAL A 176 -0.70 14.08 5.26
N ALA A 177 -1.73 13.70 6.00
CA ALA A 177 -3.06 13.41 5.46
C ALA A 177 -3.69 14.65 4.80
N GLU A 178 -3.68 15.81 5.47
CA GLU A 178 -4.23 17.05 4.90
C GLU A 178 -3.44 17.52 3.67
N THR A 179 -2.11 17.36 3.69
CA THR A 179 -1.27 17.68 2.52
C THR A 179 -1.55 16.75 1.35
N ASN A 180 -1.72 15.44 1.60
CA ASN A 180 -2.09 14.48 0.56
C ASN A 180 -3.46 14.79 -0.06
N LYS A 181 -4.46 15.16 0.76
CA LYS A 181 -5.78 15.59 0.24
C LYS A 181 -5.64 16.78 -0.71
N PHE A 182 -4.84 17.78 -0.34
CA PHE A 182 -4.57 18.93 -1.20
C PHE A 182 -3.86 18.52 -2.49
N ILE A 183 -2.81 17.69 -2.40
CA ILE A 183 -2.08 17.20 -3.59
C ILE A 183 -3.03 16.48 -4.53
N SER A 184 -3.87 15.57 -4.04
CA SER A 184 -4.81 14.82 -4.87
C SER A 184 -5.85 15.71 -5.54
N ALA A 185 -6.33 16.76 -4.86
CA ALA A 185 -7.28 17.71 -5.42
C ALA A 185 -6.66 18.62 -6.48
N GLU A 186 -5.40 19.03 -6.29
CA GLU A 186 -4.73 20.07 -7.09
C GLU A 186 -3.57 19.52 -7.93
N ILE A 187 -3.49 18.20 -8.18
CA ILE A 187 -2.31 17.59 -8.84
C ILE A 187 -2.03 18.18 -10.22
N GLY A 188 -3.08 18.42 -11.01
CA GLY A 188 -2.95 19.05 -12.33
C GLY A 188 -2.45 20.50 -12.24
N ALA A 189 -2.92 21.27 -11.25
CA ALA A 189 -2.45 22.62 -11.00
C ALA A 189 -0.98 22.61 -10.53
N LEU A 190 -0.61 21.71 -9.61
CA LEU A 190 0.77 21.55 -9.14
C LEU A 190 1.75 21.26 -10.28
N ARG A 191 1.33 20.51 -11.30
CA ARG A 191 2.14 20.24 -12.50
C ARG A 191 2.37 21.48 -13.37
N VAL A 192 1.37 22.35 -13.55
CA VAL A 192 1.40 23.42 -14.57
C VAL A 192 1.62 24.83 -14.00
N GLN A 193 1.37 25.05 -12.70
CA GLN A 193 1.42 26.37 -12.05
C GLN A 193 2.75 27.14 -12.30
N PRO A 194 2.77 28.29 -12.99
CA PRO A 194 4.01 28.93 -13.45
C PRO A 194 5.00 29.32 -12.33
N ASP A 195 4.51 29.73 -11.17
CA ASP A 195 5.33 30.16 -10.02
C ASP A 195 5.78 29.01 -9.11
N GLY A 196 5.23 27.80 -9.33
CA GLY A 196 5.47 26.62 -8.49
C GLY A 196 5.17 26.84 -7.00
N HIS A 197 4.36 27.85 -6.64
CA HIS A 197 4.20 28.27 -5.25
C HIS A 197 3.67 27.14 -4.38
N SER A 198 2.59 26.48 -4.82
CA SER A 198 1.96 25.39 -4.06
C SER A 198 2.91 24.19 -3.89
N LEU A 199 3.73 23.89 -4.91
CA LEU A 199 4.73 22.82 -4.82
C LEU A 199 5.84 23.16 -3.83
N ARG A 200 6.27 24.42 -3.73
CA ARG A 200 7.24 24.87 -2.72
C ARG A 200 6.68 24.70 -1.30
N VAL A 201 5.40 25.03 -1.09
CA VAL A 201 4.71 24.86 0.19
C VAL A 201 4.65 23.38 0.58
N VAL A 202 4.18 22.53 -0.33
CA VAL A 202 4.11 21.07 -0.14
C VAL A 202 5.51 20.49 0.15
N SER A 203 6.53 20.94 -0.56
CA SER A 203 7.91 20.50 -0.37
C SER A 203 8.50 20.96 0.96
N ALA A 204 8.19 22.17 1.41
CA ALA A 204 8.59 22.69 2.72
C ALA A 204 7.95 21.87 3.87
N ILE A 205 6.67 21.52 3.74
CA ILE A 205 5.99 20.62 4.67
C ILE A 205 6.71 19.26 4.70
N ALA A 206 6.98 18.67 3.53
CA ALA A 206 7.66 17.38 3.46
C ALA A 206 9.06 17.40 4.07
N ALA A 207 9.83 18.47 3.84
CA ALA A 207 11.14 18.66 4.44
C ALA A 207 11.06 18.83 5.97
N TRP A 208 10.06 19.59 6.47
CA TRP A 208 9.84 19.75 7.90
C TRP A 208 9.44 18.43 8.57
N VAL A 209 8.49 17.67 8.00
CA VAL A 209 8.11 16.33 8.49
C VAL A 209 9.35 15.42 8.52
N SER A 210 10.16 15.43 7.46
CA SER A 210 11.40 14.67 7.39
C SER A 210 12.38 15.04 8.50
N LYS A 211 12.51 16.34 8.79
CA LYS A 211 13.33 16.84 9.90
C LYS A 211 12.81 16.37 11.25
N MET A 212 11.49 16.40 11.49
CA MET A 212 10.92 15.96 12.77
C MET A 212 11.09 14.45 12.98
N LEU A 213 10.93 13.65 11.93
CA LEU A 213 11.20 12.20 12.00
C LEU A 213 12.68 11.89 12.27
N ARG A 214 13.61 12.73 11.80
CA ARG A 214 15.04 12.66 12.16
C ARG A 214 15.28 12.98 13.64
N VAL A 215 14.56 13.95 14.21
CA VAL A 215 14.63 14.25 15.65
C VAL A 215 14.25 13.01 16.47
N PHE A 216 13.31 12.20 16.00
CA PHE A 216 12.95 10.91 16.61
C PHE A 216 13.92 9.76 16.30
N GLY A 217 15.04 10.02 15.60
CA GLY A 217 16.05 9.00 15.28
C GLY A 217 15.58 7.95 14.27
N LEU A 218 14.58 8.26 13.43
CA LEU A 218 13.97 7.33 12.48
C LEU A 218 14.67 7.29 11.11
N ALA A 219 15.56 8.25 10.83
CA ALA A 219 16.37 8.27 9.61
C ALA A 219 17.75 7.65 9.85
N GLU A 220 18.37 7.17 8.76
CA GLU A 220 19.75 6.69 8.77
C GLU A 220 20.73 7.83 9.17
N PRO A 221 21.80 7.54 9.93
CA PRO A 221 22.84 8.53 10.21
C PRO A 221 23.55 8.92 8.91
N GLY A 222 23.28 10.13 8.42
CA GLY A 222 23.93 10.76 7.28
C GLY A 222 24.52 12.12 7.66
N PRO A 223 25.30 12.77 6.79
CA PRO A 223 25.82 14.11 7.04
C PRO A 223 24.67 15.07 7.41
N PRO A 224 24.93 16.11 8.25
CA PRO A 224 23.92 17.09 8.62
C PRO A 224 23.29 17.67 7.35
N ALA A 225 22.02 17.34 7.13
CA ALA A 225 21.33 17.68 5.91
C ALA A 225 21.22 19.21 5.79
N THR A 226 21.87 19.79 4.79
CA THR A 226 21.55 21.12 4.30
C THR A 226 20.15 21.10 3.70
N GLY A 227 19.19 21.75 4.36
CA GLY A 227 17.96 22.33 3.78
C GLY A 227 16.88 21.44 3.15
N ASP A 228 17.21 20.48 2.29
CA ASP A 228 16.27 20.04 1.24
C ASP A 228 15.98 18.54 1.16
N LEU A 229 16.51 17.74 2.10
CA LEU A 229 16.30 16.29 2.08
C LEU A 229 14.88 15.93 2.51
N ILE A 230 14.11 15.35 1.59
CA ILE A 230 12.79 14.77 1.83
C ILE A 230 12.93 13.26 2.07
N GLY A 231 12.24 12.74 3.07
CA GLY A 231 12.22 11.33 3.44
C GLY A 231 13.43 10.85 4.23
N TRP A 232 13.63 9.53 4.23
CA TRP A 232 14.52 8.80 5.13
C TRP A 232 16.00 8.75 4.70
N ASN A 233 16.39 9.42 3.62
CA ASN A 233 17.70 9.35 2.92
C ASN A 233 17.95 8.09 2.06
N VAL A 234 16.92 7.30 1.68
CA VAL A 234 17.12 5.95 1.07
C VAL A 234 16.47 5.75 -0.31
N CYS A 235 15.80 6.75 -0.90
CA CYS A 235 15.02 6.54 -2.14
C CYS A 235 15.19 7.61 -3.21
N ASP A 236 16.25 8.42 -3.14
CA ASP A 236 16.59 9.29 -4.28
C ASP A 236 17.53 8.51 -5.20
N PRO A 237 17.39 8.67 -6.54
CA PRO A 237 18.37 8.09 -7.43
C PRO A 237 19.73 8.71 -7.09
N ALA A 238 20.79 7.91 -7.12
CA ALA A 238 22.15 8.41 -6.92
C ALA A 238 22.49 9.54 -7.90
N GLU A 239 21.80 9.56 -9.05
CA GLU A 239 21.95 10.54 -10.10
C GLU A 239 20.58 11.10 -10.55
N PRO A 240 20.38 12.43 -10.54
CA PRO A 240 19.12 13.06 -10.96
C PRO A 240 18.68 12.73 -12.39
N GLN A 241 19.63 12.50 -13.30
CA GLN A 241 19.35 12.19 -14.71
C GLN A 241 18.57 10.89 -14.86
N ALA A 242 18.80 9.89 -13.99
CA ALA A 242 18.07 8.62 -14.00
C ALA A 242 16.54 8.83 -13.96
N MET A 243 16.07 9.82 -13.20
CA MET A 243 14.65 10.13 -13.10
C MET A 243 14.06 10.65 -14.41
N GLU A 244 14.81 11.42 -15.19
CA GLU A 244 14.37 11.91 -16.50
C GLU A 244 14.09 10.73 -17.45
N HIS A 245 14.96 9.71 -17.45
CA HIS A 245 14.71 8.49 -18.21
C HIS A 245 13.38 7.84 -17.80
N TRP A 246 13.11 7.71 -16.50
CA TRP A 246 11.92 7.02 -16.01
C TRP A 246 10.63 7.76 -16.37
N ILE A 247 10.65 9.09 -16.30
CA ILE A 247 9.55 9.95 -16.75
C ILE A 247 9.32 9.77 -18.25
N GLN A 248 10.38 9.78 -19.07
CA GLN A 248 10.28 9.55 -20.51
C GLN A 248 9.72 8.17 -20.84
N TRP A 249 10.19 7.11 -20.18
CA TRP A 249 9.70 5.75 -20.36
C TRP A 249 8.26 5.57 -19.91
N SER A 250 7.86 6.19 -18.79
CA SER A 250 6.46 6.25 -18.37
C SER A 250 5.59 6.94 -19.41
N SER A 251 6.07 8.04 -20.01
CA SER A 251 5.32 8.76 -21.06
C SER A 251 5.06 7.89 -22.30
N PHE A 252 5.97 6.96 -22.63
CA PHE A 252 5.79 6.02 -23.72
C PHE A 252 4.65 5.03 -23.42
N ARG A 253 4.67 4.45 -22.22
CA ARG A 253 3.58 3.59 -21.73
C ARG A 253 2.24 4.34 -21.72
N ASP A 254 2.23 5.58 -21.26
CA ASP A 254 1.02 6.40 -21.18
C ASP A 254 0.43 6.71 -22.56
N ARG A 255 1.30 7.00 -23.55
CA ARG A 255 0.89 7.16 -24.96
C ARG A 255 0.31 5.86 -25.53
N ALA A 256 0.91 4.71 -25.27
CA ALA A 256 0.38 3.42 -25.69
C ALA A 256 -0.99 3.10 -25.05
N ARG A 257 -1.13 3.34 -23.75
CA ARG A 257 -2.41 3.20 -23.02
C ARG A 257 -3.48 4.14 -23.58
N LYS A 258 -3.13 5.39 -23.89
CA LYS A 258 -4.04 6.36 -24.51
C LYS A 258 -4.50 5.90 -25.89
N ALA A 259 -3.58 5.46 -26.76
CA ALA A 259 -3.91 4.93 -28.08
C ALA A 259 -4.90 3.74 -27.99
N ALA A 260 -4.66 2.80 -27.06
CA ALA A 260 -5.56 1.67 -26.83
C ALA A 260 -6.96 2.11 -26.34
N ARG A 261 -7.04 3.06 -25.40
CA ARG A 261 -8.31 3.60 -24.89
C ARG A 261 -9.11 4.34 -25.96
N GLU A 262 -8.43 5.16 -26.76
CA GLU A 262 -9.06 5.88 -27.89
C GLU A 262 -9.57 4.91 -28.96
N HIS A 263 -8.85 3.83 -29.21
CA HIS A 263 -9.28 2.76 -30.12
C HIS A 263 -10.57 2.08 -29.65
N MET A 264 -10.70 1.78 -28.34
CA MET A 264 -11.93 1.22 -27.77
C MET A 264 -13.15 2.12 -27.92
N LEU A 265 -12.96 3.45 -28.00
CA LEU A 265 -14.03 4.43 -28.15
C LEU A 265 -14.49 4.59 -29.61
N LYS A 266 -13.65 4.27 -30.60
CA LYS A 266 -13.99 4.37 -32.03
C LYS A 266 -14.85 3.17 -32.46
N LYS A 267 -15.95 3.43 -33.17
CA LYS A 267 -16.81 2.41 -33.80
C LYS A 267 -17.08 2.75 -35.27
N PRO A 268 -16.72 1.87 -36.24
CA PRO A 268 -16.07 0.58 -36.07
C PRO A 268 -14.60 0.72 -35.65
N ALA A 269 -14.11 -0.23 -34.84
CA ALA A 269 -12.72 -0.28 -34.44
C ALA A 269 -11.89 -0.86 -35.59
N ASP A 270 -10.88 -0.11 -36.07
CA ASP A 270 -9.96 -0.55 -37.12
C ASP A 270 -8.65 -1.03 -36.47
N PRO A 271 -8.36 -2.34 -36.44
CA PRO A 271 -7.13 -2.84 -35.84
C PRO A 271 -5.87 -2.35 -36.57
N ALA A 272 -5.93 -2.07 -37.87
CA ALA A 272 -4.78 -1.59 -38.64
C ALA A 272 -4.33 -0.20 -38.17
N ALA A 273 -5.28 0.68 -37.85
CA ALA A 273 -5.00 2.00 -37.28
C ALA A 273 -4.31 1.93 -35.91
N LEU A 274 -4.63 0.92 -35.09
CA LEU A 274 -3.96 0.70 -33.80
C LEU A 274 -2.52 0.18 -34.02
N THR A 275 -2.33 -0.75 -34.96
CA THR A 275 -1.01 -1.26 -35.35
C THR A 275 -0.09 -0.14 -35.81
N GLU A 276 -0.58 0.74 -36.71
CA GLU A 276 0.19 1.89 -37.22
C GLU A 276 0.55 2.87 -36.10
N ALA A 277 -0.42 3.19 -35.22
CA ALA A 277 -0.18 4.07 -34.08
C ALA A 277 0.89 3.50 -33.12
N LEU A 278 0.84 2.19 -32.81
CA LEU A 278 1.83 1.54 -31.97
C LEU A 278 3.22 1.51 -32.63
N SER A 279 3.29 1.22 -33.93
CA SER A 279 4.53 1.21 -34.70
C SER A 279 5.21 2.58 -34.67
N ALA A 280 4.44 3.65 -34.92
CA ALA A 280 4.93 5.02 -34.83
C ALA A 280 5.40 5.39 -33.42
N LEU A 281 4.70 4.95 -32.37
CA LEU A 281 5.10 5.17 -30.99
C LEU A 281 6.42 4.47 -30.64
N CYS A 282 6.59 3.20 -31.05
CA CYS A 282 7.81 2.44 -30.83
C CYS A 282 9.03 3.11 -31.49
N GLN A 283 8.85 3.62 -32.72
CA GLN A 283 9.88 4.35 -33.45
C GLN A 283 10.22 5.70 -32.79
N GLN A 284 9.22 6.50 -32.44
CA GLN A 284 9.43 7.78 -31.75
C GLN A 284 10.16 7.60 -30.42
N GLN A 285 9.81 6.55 -29.66
CA GLN A 285 10.47 6.27 -28.39
C GLN A 285 11.93 5.87 -28.58
N PHE A 286 12.21 5.05 -29.59
CA PHE A 286 13.57 4.66 -29.93
C PHE A 286 14.44 5.89 -30.25
N GLU A 287 13.95 6.77 -31.12
CA GLU A 287 14.66 8.00 -31.48
C GLU A 287 14.85 8.95 -30.28
N ALA A 288 13.83 9.10 -29.43
CA ALA A 288 13.92 9.90 -28.21
C ALA A 288 14.98 9.36 -27.25
N HIS A 289 15.05 8.04 -27.12
CA HIS A 289 16.03 7.38 -26.26
C HIS A 289 17.46 7.56 -26.79
N LEU A 290 17.68 7.39 -28.10
CA LEU A 290 18.98 7.67 -28.72
C LEU A 290 19.42 9.12 -28.49
N ARG A 291 18.52 10.10 -28.63
CA ARG A 291 18.83 11.51 -28.37
C ARG A 291 19.24 11.76 -26.94
N LEU A 292 18.52 11.18 -25.98
CA LEU A 292 18.83 11.37 -24.57
C LEU A 292 20.18 10.73 -24.19
N LEU A 293 20.58 9.68 -24.91
CA LEU A 293 21.90 9.05 -24.80
C LEU A 293 23.00 9.74 -25.63
N ASN A 294 22.68 10.83 -26.33
CA ASN A 294 23.56 11.49 -27.29
C ASN A 294 24.12 10.56 -28.40
N LEU A 295 23.31 9.59 -28.85
CA LEU A 295 23.66 8.63 -29.90
C LEU A 295 23.01 9.01 -31.24
N SER A 296 23.68 8.66 -32.35
CA SER A 296 23.18 8.91 -33.70
C SER A 296 22.24 7.79 -34.17
N PRO A 297 21.06 8.10 -34.73
CA PRO A 297 20.18 7.12 -35.38
C PRO A 297 20.82 6.38 -36.56
N SER A 298 21.83 6.97 -37.22
CA SER A 298 22.55 6.32 -38.32
C SER A 298 23.33 5.08 -37.87
N ASP A 299 23.84 5.12 -36.63
CA ASP A 299 24.74 4.11 -36.08
C ASP A 299 23.96 3.02 -35.33
N HIS A 300 22.69 3.29 -35.03
CA HIS A 300 21.75 2.42 -34.34
C HIS A 300 20.41 2.42 -35.09
N ALA A 301 20.40 1.85 -36.30
CA ALA A 301 19.24 1.88 -37.19
C ALA A 301 18.16 0.83 -36.85
N ASP A 302 18.54 -0.27 -36.18
CA ASP A 302 17.61 -1.35 -35.81
C ASP A 302 17.33 -1.35 -34.29
N PRO A 303 16.12 -0.95 -33.86
CA PRO A 303 15.71 -1.00 -32.46
C PRO A 303 15.81 -2.40 -31.84
N ALA A 304 15.60 -3.47 -32.62
CA ALA A 304 15.69 -4.85 -32.14
C ALA A 304 17.13 -5.22 -31.81
N SER A 305 18.10 -4.76 -32.61
CA SER A 305 19.53 -4.90 -32.31
C SER A 305 19.99 -4.04 -31.12
N PHE A 306 19.42 -2.84 -30.98
CA PHE A 306 19.81 -1.89 -29.94
C PHE A 306 19.37 -2.33 -28.55
N PHE A 307 18.13 -2.84 -28.44
CA PHE A 307 17.61 -3.30 -27.17
C PHE A 307 17.71 -4.83 -26.95
N GLY A 308 17.83 -5.65 -28.00
CA GLY A 308 17.66 -7.11 -27.97
C GLY A 308 18.92 -7.98 -28.01
N GLY A 309 20.12 -7.41 -27.89
CA GLY A 309 21.33 -8.20 -27.63
C GLY A 309 21.38 -8.69 -26.18
N GLN A 310 21.86 -9.92 -25.94
CA GLN A 310 22.12 -10.43 -24.57
C GLN A 310 23.07 -9.52 -23.78
N ASP A 311 23.88 -8.75 -24.48
CA ASP A 311 24.69 -7.66 -23.95
C ASP A 311 24.11 -6.33 -24.44
N LEU A 312 23.28 -5.70 -23.61
CA LEU A 312 22.85 -4.33 -23.85
C LEU A 312 24.11 -3.46 -23.95
N HIS A 313 24.35 -2.80 -25.10
CA HIS A 313 25.52 -1.96 -25.33
C HIS A 313 25.42 -0.67 -24.49
N VAL A 314 25.59 -0.78 -23.18
CA VAL A 314 25.60 0.34 -22.22
C VAL A 314 26.99 0.95 -22.04
N ASP A 315 27.96 0.58 -22.88
CA ASP A 315 29.35 1.06 -22.81
C ASP A 315 29.47 2.57 -23.08
N HIS A 316 28.45 3.18 -23.67
CA HIS A 316 28.36 4.62 -23.91
C HIS A 316 27.81 5.39 -22.69
N LEU A 317 27.24 4.72 -21.68
CA LEU A 317 26.79 5.35 -20.44
C LEU A 317 27.98 5.57 -19.49
N SER A 318 28.08 6.75 -18.89
CA SER A 318 29.03 7.00 -17.81
C SER A 318 28.65 6.22 -16.55
N GLU A 319 29.62 5.78 -15.74
CA GLU A 319 29.35 5.43 -14.35
C GLU A 319 29.10 6.72 -13.55
N PRO A 320 28.05 6.82 -12.70
CA PRO A 320 27.23 5.73 -12.15
C PRO A 320 25.90 5.45 -12.89
N LEU A 321 25.60 6.16 -13.98
CA LEU A 321 24.36 6.00 -14.76
C LEU A 321 24.23 4.58 -15.33
N ARG A 322 25.35 4.02 -15.80
CA ARG A 322 25.43 2.64 -16.28
C ARG A 322 24.99 1.64 -15.21
N SER A 323 25.58 1.68 -14.01
CA SER A 323 25.19 0.80 -12.90
C SER A 323 23.75 1.03 -12.41
N THR A 324 23.28 2.28 -12.44
CA THR A 324 21.91 2.65 -12.03
C THR A 324 20.87 2.15 -13.03
N LEU A 325 21.07 2.33 -14.34
CA LEU A 325 20.10 1.93 -15.38
C LEU A 325 20.24 0.46 -15.82
N ALA A 326 21.38 -0.18 -15.60
CA ALA A 326 21.63 -1.57 -16.02
C ALA A 326 20.59 -2.56 -15.50
N GLY A 327 20.09 -2.38 -14.27
CA GLY A 327 19.04 -3.22 -13.70
C GLY A 327 17.64 -2.98 -14.29
N HIS A 328 17.41 -1.84 -14.95
CA HIS A 328 16.08 -1.40 -15.39
C HIS A 328 15.88 -1.52 -16.90
N LEU A 329 16.97 -1.37 -17.68
CA LEU A 329 16.95 -1.46 -19.13
C LEU A 329 16.32 -2.76 -19.65
N PRO A 330 16.57 -3.96 -19.07
CA PRO A 330 15.90 -5.19 -19.49
C PRO A 330 14.37 -5.14 -19.35
N ILE A 331 13.86 -4.48 -18.30
CA ILE A 331 12.41 -4.34 -18.05
C ILE A 331 11.77 -3.48 -19.16
N TRP A 332 12.40 -2.35 -19.45
CA TRP A 332 11.93 -1.42 -20.48
C TRP A 332 12.07 -2.01 -21.88
N HIS A 333 13.16 -2.72 -22.16
CA HIS A 333 13.32 -3.49 -23.39
C HIS A 333 12.20 -4.51 -23.54
N ALA A 334 11.96 -5.33 -22.52
CA ALA A 334 10.91 -6.36 -22.59
C ALA A 334 9.51 -5.75 -22.78
N PHE A 335 9.25 -4.53 -22.32
CA PHE A 335 8.00 -3.82 -22.59
C PHE A 335 7.94 -3.27 -24.01
N TRP A 336 9.02 -2.64 -24.46
CA TRP A 336 9.14 -2.15 -25.84
C TRP A 336 8.96 -3.30 -26.84
N THR A 337 9.61 -4.44 -26.62
CA THR A 337 9.48 -5.65 -27.47
C THR A 337 8.05 -6.16 -27.49
N ALA A 338 7.36 -6.20 -26.35
CA ALA A 338 5.96 -6.62 -26.30
C ALA A 338 5.06 -5.69 -27.15
N LEU A 339 5.29 -4.37 -27.11
CA LEU A 339 4.56 -3.43 -27.96
C LEU A 339 4.97 -3.52 -29.43
N ALA A 340 6.25 -3.75 -29.72
CA ALA A 340 6.76 -3.93 -31.08
C ALA A 340 6.21 -5.20 -31.75
N GLU A 341 6.02 -6.28 -30.98
CA GLU A 341 5.35 -7.49 -31.47
C GLU A 341 3.87 -7.24 -31.79
N LEU A 342 3.17 -6.49 -30.93
CA LEU A 342 1.79 -6.08 -31.16
C LEU A 342 1.66 -5.09 -32.34
N SER A 343 2.72 -4.34 -32.67
CA SER A 343 2.73 -3.41 -33.80
C SER A 343 3.13 -4.05 -35.14
N ARG A 344 3.31 -5.37 -35.21
CA ARG A 344 3.59 -6.05 -36.48
C ARG A 344 2.37 -5.97 -37.41
N PRO A 345 2.56 -5.80 -38.74
CA PRO A 345 1.45 -5.71 -39.70
C PRO A 345 0.43 -6.86 -39.58
N ASP A 346 0.91 -8.07 -39.28
CA ASP A 346 0.10 -9.28 -39.19
C ASP A 346 -0.52 -9.53 -37.81
N ALA A 347 -0.14 -8.76 -36.78
CA ALA A 347 -0.54 -9.03 -35.39
C ALA A 347 -1.99 -8.66 -35.07
N MET A 348 -2.54 -7.64 -35.73
CA MET A 348 -3.92 -7.15 -35.56
C MET A 348 -4.35 -7.07 -34.07
N PRO A 349 -3.62 -6.30 -33.24
CA PRO A 349 -3.77 -6.34 -31.79
C PRO A 349 -5.13 -5.79 -31.36
N THR A 350 -5.62 -6.33 -30.25
CA THR A 350 -6.76 -5.77 -29.53
C THR A 350 -6.28 -4.71 -28.53
N ALA A 351 -7.10 -3.70 -28.26
CA ALA A 351 -6.82 -2.73 -27.21
C ALA A 351 -6.58 -3.40 -25.84
N GLY A 352 -7.21 -4.54 -25.58
CA GLY A 352 -7.02 -5.32 -24.35
C GLY A 352 -5.60 -5.87 -24.19
N GLU A 353 -4.95 -6.30 -25.27
CA GLU A 353 -3.57 -6.80 -25.24
C GLU A 353 -2.57 -5.69 -24.95
N VAL A 354 -2.78 -4.50 -25.52
CA VAL A 354 -1.94 -3.31 -25.24
C VAL A 354 -2.09 -2.89 -23.78
N LEU A 355 -3.33 -2.83 -23.27
CA LEU A 355 -3.59 -2.50 -21.85
C LEU A 355 -2.97 -3.54 -20.91
N LYS A 356 -3.05 -4.83 -21.26
CA LYS A 356 -2.42 -5.91 -20.49
C LYS A 356 -0.89 -5.74 -20.43
N ALA A 357 -0.24 -5.40 -21.54
CA ALA A 357 1.20 -5.12 -21.55
C ALA A 357 1.56 -3.92 -20.66
N CYS A 358 0.74 -2.86 -20.69
CA CYS A 358 0.92 -1.67 -19.84
C CYS A 358 0.72 -1.98 -18.34
N ASP A 359 -0.25 -2.83 -18.02
CA ASP A 359 -0.53 -3.23 -16.64
C ASP A 359 0.55 -4.21 -16.11
N GLN A 360 1.06 -5.12 -16.94
CA GLN A 360 2.21 -5.98 -16.59
C GLN A 360 3.47 -5.18 -16.28
N LEU A 361 3.78 -4.16 -17.10
CA LEU A 361 4.89 -3.26 -16.81
C LEU A 361 4.72 -2.58 -15.45
N ARG A 362 3.54 -2.00 -15.19
CA ARG A 362 3.23 -1.25 -13.96
C ARG A 362 3.23 -2.13 -12.70
N ASP A 363 2.50 -3.24 -12.73
CA ASP A 363 2.14 -4.00 -11.52
C ASP A 363 3.13 -5.13 -11.19
N GLU A 364 3.90 -5.60 -12.18
CA GLU A 364 4.80 -6.74 -12.02
C GLU A 364 6.27 -6.33 -12.16
N ARG A 365 6.65 -5.79 -13.33
CA ARG A 365 8.07 -5.61 -13.68
C ARG A 365 8.71 -4.43 -12.95
N LEU A 366 8.06 -3.26 -12.95
CA LEU A 366 8.59 -2.04 -12.34
C LEU A 366 8.69 -2.12 -10.81
N VAL A 367 7.79 -2.89 -10.19
CA VAL A 367 7.77 -3.14 -8.74
C VAL A 367 9.06 -3.82 -8.26
N GLU A 368 9.64 -4.72 -9.06
CA GLU A 368 10.86 -5.46 -8.71
C GLU A 368 12.09 -4.56 -8.53
N VAL A 369 12.06 -3.40 -9.16
CA VAL A 369 13.16 -2.43 -9.15
C VAL A 369 12.82 -1.16 -8.36
N GLY A 370 11.72 -1.17 -7.59
CA GLY A 370 11.37 -0.03 -6.73
C GLY A 370 10.68 1.13 -7.45
N VAL A 371 10.18 0.93 -8.67
CA VAL A 371 9.39 1.93 -9.40
C VAL A 371 7.90 1.63 -9.24
N ALA A 372 7.13 2.63 -8.81
CA ALA A 372 5.67 2.56 -8.85
C ALA A 372 5.13 3.65 -9.80
N LEU A 373 4.23 3.28 -10.71
CA LEU A 373 3.49 4.24 -11.55
C LEU A 373 2.09 4.43 -11.00
N ASP A 374 1.75 5.67 -10.68
CA ASP A 374 0.43 6.05 -10.18
C ASP A 374 -0.34 6.78 -11.28
N ASP A 375 -1.27 6.08 -11.93
CA ASP A 375 -2.09 6.59 -13.04
C ASP A 375 -2.97 7.75 -12.56
N GLN A 376 -2.78 8.94 -13.13
CA GLN A 376 -3.61 10.12 -12.82
C GLN A 376 -4.75 10.29 -13.83
N ASP A 377 -5.76 11.08 -13.46
CA ASP A 377 -6.95 11.33 -14.29
C ASP A 377 -6.63 12.07 -15.60
N ASP A 378 -5.52 12.83 -15.64
CA ASP A 378 -5.01 13.50 -16.84
C ASP A 378 -4.35 12.52 -17.84
N GLY A 379 -4.23 11.25 -17.49
CA GLY A 379 -3.63 10.19 -18.29
C GLY A 379 -2.11 10.12 -18.22
N LYS A 380 -1.43 10.98 -17.44
CA LYS A 380 0.02 10.94 -17.19
C LYS A 380 0.29 10.32 -15.83
N ALA A 381 0.97 9.17 -15.80
CA ALA A 381 1.31 8.51 -14.56
C ALA A 381 2.41 9.27 -13.79
N LEU A 382 2.27 9.32 -12.47
CA LEU A 382 3.29 9.86 -11.57
C LEU A 382 4.30 8.74 -11.24
N VAL A 383 5.57 8.98 -11.53
CA VAL A 383 6.66 8.03 -11.28
C VAL A 383 7.16 8.17 -9.85
N LYS A 384 6.92 7.17 -9.00
CA LYS A 384 7.31 7.17 -7.59
C LYS A 384 8.45 6.17 -7.35
N LEU A 385 9.45 6.59 -6.58
CA LEU A 385 10.52 5.74 -6.08
C LEU A 385 10.21 5.27 -4.67
N LEU A 386 10.13 3.96 -4.50
CA LEU A 386 9.88 3.32 -3.22
C LEU A 386 10.81 2.12 -3.05
N PRO A 387 11.12 1.68 -1.82
CA PRO A 387 11.90 0.47 -1.62
C PRO A 387 11.25 -0.72 -2.34
N ALA A 388 12.01 -1.45 -3.17
CA ALA A 388 11.50 -2.60 -3.91
C ALA A 388 10.86 -3.65 -2.98
N SER A 389 11.43 -3.87 -1.79
CA SER A 389 10.87 -4.75 -0.76
C SER A 389 9.45 -4.36 -0.34
N MET A 390 9.17 -3.06 -0.22
CA MET A 390 7.84 -2.54 0.12
C MET A 390 6.85 -2.79 -1.03
N LEU A 391 7.24 -2.51 -2.27
CA LEU A 391 6.38 -2.72 -3.43
C LEU A 391 6.09 -4.22 -3.66
N LEU A 392 7.11 -5.07 -3.51
CA LEU A 392 6.99 -6.52 -3.60
C LEU A 392 6.06 -7.07 -2.51
N GLN A 393 6.21 -6.61 -1.27
CA GLN A 393 5.33 -7.01 -0.18
C GLN A 393 3.87 -6.62 -0.49
N ALA A 394 3.62 -5.38 -0.93
CA ALA A 394 2.28 -4.93 -1.30
C ALA A 394 1.68 -5.75 -2.46
N ARG A 395 2.49 -6.10 -3.47
CA ARG A 395 2.09 -6.98 -4.58
C ARG A 395 1.70 -8.36 -4.05
N ASP A 396 2.54 -8.98 -3.24
CA ASP A 396 2.33 -10.32 -2.72
C ASP A 396 1.10 -10.37 -1.78
N GLU A 397 0.88 -9.34 -0.96
CA GLU A 397 -0.32 -9.17 -0.14
C GLU A 397 -1.58 -9.04 -1.00
N LYS A 398 -1.55 -8.19 -2.05
CA LYS A 398 -2.66 -8.05 -2.99
C LYS A 398 -2.98 -9.37 -3.71
N GLN A 399 -1.96 -10.12 -4.12
CA GLN A 399 -2.13 -11.43 -4.73
C GLN A 399 -2.70 -12.47 -3.75
N LYS A 400 -2.23 -12.49 -2.51
CA LYS A 400 -2.78 -13.34 -1.44
C LYS A 400 -4.26 -13.02 -1.18
N ALA A 401 -4.59 -11.74 -1.03
CA ALA A 401 -5.96 -11.29 -0.83
C ALA A 401 -6.88 -11.63 -2.02
N ALA A 402 -6.38 -11.50 -3.26
CA ALA A 402 -7.12 -11.90 -4.45
C ALA A 402 -7.40 -13.41 -4.46
N ARG A 403 -6.39 -14.25 -4.21
CA ARG A 403 -6.54 -15.71 -4.11
C ARG A 403 -7.51 -16.11 -3.01
N GLU A 404 -7.46 -15.43 -1.87
CA GLU A 404 -8.38 -15.68 -0.76
C GLU A 404 -9.82 -15.30 -1.13
N ARG A 405 -10.02 -14.14 -1.76
CA ARG A 405 -11.33 -13.71 -2.26
C ARG A 405 -11.90 -14.67 -3.30
N GLU A 406 -11.06 -15.15 -4.22
CA GLU A 406 -11.44 -16.17 -5.19
C GLU A 406 -11.82 -17.48 -4.51
N ARG A 407 -11.05 -17.93 -3.52
CA ARG A 407 -11.35 -19.12 -2.73
C ARG A 407 -12.67 -18.99 -1.97
N GLN A 408 -12.92 -17.82 -1.35
CA GLN A 408 -14.18 -17.53 -0.66
C GLN A 408 -15.36 -17.50 -1.64
N ALA A 409 -15.19 -16.87 -2.81
CA ALA A 409 -16.22 -16.84 -3.86
C ALA A 409 -16.53 -18.25 -4.40
N ALA A 410 -15.51 -19.06 -4.66
CA ALA A 410 -15.66 -20.44 -5.10
C ALA A 410 -16.34 -21.32 -4.03
N ALA A 411 -15.97 -21.17 -2.76
CA ALA A 411 -16.61 -21.88 -1.65
C ALA A 411 -18.09 -21.51 -1.52
N LEU A 412 -18.43 -20.22 -1.60
CA LEU A 412 -19.81 -19.74 -1.57
C LEU A 412 -20.60 -20.25 -2.77
N ALA A 413 -20.01 -20.24 -3.97
CA ALA A 413 -20.64 -20.77 -5.18
C ALA A 413 -20.92 -22.28 -5.06
N ALA A 414 -19.96 -23.05 -4.53
CA ALA A 414 -20.11 -24.49 -4.29
C ALA A 414 -21.20 -24.78 -3.24
N GLU A 415 -21.25 -24.01 -2.15
CA GLU A 415 -22.29 -24.15 -1.13
C GLU A 415 -23.69 -23.83 -1.69
N ASN A 416 -23.81 -22.75 -2.47
CA ASN A 416 -25.07 -22.38 -3.12
C ASN A 416 -25.50 -23.45 -4.14
N ALA A 417 -24.56 -23.99 -4.92
CA ALA A 417 -24.82 -25.10 -5.84
C ALA A 417 -25.30 -26.35 -5.10
N ARG A 418 -24.68 -26.68 -3.95
CA ARG A 418 -25.08 -27.80 -3.09
C ARG A 418 -26.50 -27.60 -2.55
N LYS A 419 -26.80 -26.44 -1.95
CA LYS A 419 -28.14 -26.12 -1.43
C LYS A 419 -29.20 -26.16 -2.53
N ARG A 420 -28.87 -25.66 -3.73
CA ARG A 420 -29.76 -25.72 -4.90
C ARG A 420 -30.01 -27.17 -5.32
N ARG A 421 -28.96 -28.02 -5.37
CA ARG A 421 -29.10 -29.44 -5.69
C ARG A 421 -29.93 -30.19 -4.66
N GLU A 422 -29.68 -29.98 -3.36
CA GLU A 422 -30.48 -30.56 -2.27
C GLU A 422 -31.97 -30.15 -2.36
N LYS A 423 -32.25 -28.88 -2.67
CA LYS A 423 -33.62 -28.40 -2.89
C LYS A 423 -34.30 -29.09 -4.07
N ILE A 424 -33.60 -29.21 -5.20
CA ILE A 424 -34.11 -29.88 -6.40
C ILE A 424 -34.39 -31.36 -6.12
N LEU A 425 -33.49 -32.06 -5.42
CA LEU A 425 -33.66 -33.47 -5.07
C LEU A 425 -34.85 -33.75 -4.13
N ARG A 426 -35.24 -32.78 -3.28
CA ARG A 426 -36.50 -32.88 -2.49
C ARG A 426 -37.75 -32.94 -3.38
N GLY A 427 -37.66 -32.42 -4.60
CA GLY A 427 -38.71 -32.51 -5.61
C GLY A 427 -38.83 -33.88 -6.28
N LYS A 428 -37.99 -34.88 -5.94
CA LYS A 428 -38.03 -36.20 -6.58
C LYS A 428 -39.37 -36.93 -6.42
N THR A 429 -40.06 -36.72 -5.30
CA THR A 429 -41.36 -37.34 -5.03
C THR A 429 -42.49 -36.59 -5.75
N PRO A 430 -43.30 -37.27 -6.58
CA PRO A 430 -44.49 -36.68 -7.19
C PRO A 430 -45.48 -36.17 -6.13
N PRO A 431 -46.14 -35.03 -6.35
CA PRO A 431 -47.06 -34.44 -5.36
C PRO A 431 -48.24 -35.37 -5.02
N GLU A 432 -48.66 -36.25 -5.94
CA GLU A 432 -49.71 -37.26 -5.73
C GLU A 432 -49.29 -38.36 -4.75
N ALA A 433 -47.98 -38.63 -4.66
CA ALA A 433 -47.42 -39.66 -3.79
C ALA A 433 -46.93 -39.11 -2.44
N LEU A 434 -47.00 -37.78 -2.23
CA LEU A 434 -46.40 -37.10 -1.08
C LEU A 434 -46.96 -37.61 0.27
N PHE A 435 -48.28 -37.83 0.35
CA PHE A 435 -48.95 -38.25 1.58
C PHE A 435 -49.37 -39.73 1.57
N ALA A 436 -49.18 -40.43 0.45
CA ALA A 436 -49.67 -41.79 0.25
C ALA A 436 -48.97 -42.83 1.14
N ALA A 437 -47.74 -42.55 1.57
CA ALA A 437 -46.95 -43.42 2.45
C ALA A 437 -47.11 -43.10 3.95
N ASP A 438 -47.86 -42.06 4.31
CA ASP A 438 -48.04 -41.66 5.70
C ASP A 438 -49.20 -42.45 6.35
N PRO A 439 -48.92 -43.29 7.39
CA PRO A 439 -49.94 -44.12 8.03
C PRO A 439 -50.98 -43.30 8.81
N ALA A 440 -50.81 -41.99 8.96
CA ALA A 440 -51.75 -41.10 9.64
C ALA A 440 -53.01 -40.77 8.82
N PHE A 441 -53.08 -41.13 7.54
CA PHE A 441 -54.19 -40.77 6.65
C PHE A 441 -54.91 -41.99 6.07
N ALA A 442 -56.24 -41.93 6.01
CA ALA A 442 -57.09 -43.05 5.59
C ALA A 442 -57.74 -42.87 4.21
N ARG A 443 -58.01 -41.62 3.80
CA ARG A 443 -58.63 -41.30 2.50
C ARG A 443 -58.01 -40.04 1.91
N PHE A 444 -57.91 -40.02 0.58
CA PHE A 444 -57.27 -38.95 -0.20
C PHE A 444 -58.25 -38.45 -1.28
N ASP A 445 -58.07 -37.21 -1.72
CA ASP A 445 -58.79 -36.65 -2.86
C ASP A 445 -58.13 -37.04 -4.21
N PRO A 446 -58.71 -36.69 -5.38
CA PRO A 446 -58.15 -37.06 -6.69
C PRO A 446 -56.72 -36.54 -6.96
N ASN A 447 -56.25 -35.56 -6.18
CA ASN A 447 -54.90 -35.00 -6.30
C ASN A 447 -53.92 -35.60 -5.28
N GLY A 448 -54.35 -36.58 -4.49
CA GLY A 448 -53.54 -37.23 -3.45
C GLY A 448 -53.46 -36.47 -2.12
N VAL A 449 -54.32 -35.47 -1.88
CA VAL A 449 -54.33 -34.72 -0.61
C VAL A 449 -55.23 -35.42 0.43
N PRO A 450 -54.77 -35.65 1.67
CA PRO A 450 -55.57 -36.31 2.71
C PRO A 450 -56.87 -35.57 3.02
N THR A 451 -57.95 -36.34 3.14
CA THR A 451 -59.28 -35.85 3.55
C THR A 451 -59.69 -36.39 4.93
N HIS A 452 -59.24 -37.60 5.29
CA HIS A 452 -59.59 -38.26 6.56
C HIS A 452 -58.36 -38.81 7.28
N ALA A 453 -58.35 -38.75 8.61
CA ALA A 453 -57.30 -39.29 9.46
C ALA A 453 -57.49 -40.80 9.73
N ALA A 454 -56.39 -41.55 9.83
CA ALA A 454 -56.39 -42.94 10.28
C ALA A 454 -56.12 -43.04 11.79
N PRO A 455 -56.57 -44.11 12.49
CA PRO A 455 -57.40 -45.21 11.99
C PRO A 455 -58.91 -44.94 12.11
N ALA A 456 -59.33 -43.88 12.81
CA ALA A 456 -60.73 -43.60 13.12
C ALA A 456 -61.58 -43.17 11.91
N GLY A 457 -60.95 -42.75 10.80
CA GLY A 457 -61.64 -42.35 9.58
C GLY A 457 -62.36 -41.00 9.68
N GLU A 458 -62.01 -40.17 10.67
CA GLU A 458 -62.61 -38.85 10.89
C GLU A 458 -62.14 -37.83 9.85
N GLU A 459 -63.04 -36.94 9.43
CA GLU A 459 -62.73 -35.88 8.48
C GLU A 459 -61.75 -34.86 9.09
N LEU A 460 -60.71 -34.51 8.35
CA LEU A 460 -59.69 -33.58 8.81
C LEU A 460 -60.27 -32.17 8.95
N ALA A 461 -59.99 -31.51 10.09
CA ALA A 461 -60.37 -30.12 10.30
C ALA A 461 -59.88 -29.20 9.16
N LYS A 462 -60.71 -28.22 8.74
CA LYS A 462 -60.44 -27.30 7.61
C LYS A 462 -59.07 -26.61 7.71
N SER A 463 -58.62 -26.26 8.92
CA SER A 463 -57.30 -25.64 9.15
C SER A 463 -56.13 -26.59 8.85
N ARG A 464 -56.27 -27.88 9.20
CA ARG A 464 -55.28 -28.92 8.95
C ARG A 464 -55.24 -29.30 7.48
N ARG A 465 -56.40 -29.42 6.83
CA ARG A 465 -56.48 -29.64 5.38
C ARG A 465 -55.85 -28.49 4.59
N LYS A 466 -56.06 -27.23 5.00
CA LYS A 466 -55.41 -26.06 4.36
C LYS A 466 -53.87 -26.09 4.48
N LYS A 467 -53.32 -26.59 5.59
CA LYS A 467 -51.86 -26.78 5.73
C LYS A 467 -51.33 -27.85 4.77
N LEU A 468 -51.99 -29.01 4.71
CA LEU A 468 -51.62 -30.10 3.80
C LEU A 468 -51.72 -29.67 2.32
N LEU A 469 -52.73 -28.86 1.97
CA LEU A 469 -52.87 -28.32 0.62
C LEU A 469 -51.71 -27.36 0.25
N LYS A 470 -51.23 -26.57 1.22
CA LYS A 470 -50.07 -25.68 1.04
C LYS A 470 -48.76 -26.46 0.88
N GLU A 471 -48.61 -27.55 1.63
CA GLU A 471 -47.48 -28.48 1.48
C GLU A 471 -47.50 -29.17 0.11
N TRP A 472 -48.68 -29.61 -0.35
CA TRP A 472 -48.88 -30.16 -1.68
C TRP A 472 -48.52 -29.16 -2.79
N GLU A 473 -49.00 -27.92 -2.73
CA GLU A 473 -48.66 -26.88 -3.73
C GLU A 473 -47.16 -26.57 -3.75
N SER A 474 -46.52 -26.54 -2.57
CA SER A 474 -45.07 -26.38 -2.46
C SER A 474 -44.33 -27.56 -3.12
N GLN A 475 -44.78 -28.80 -2.88
CA GLN A 475 -44.18 -29.98 -3.49
C GLN A 475 -44.41 -30.01 -5.00
N LYS A 476 -45.59 -29.62 -5.49
CA LYS A 476 -45.88 -29.52 -6.92
C LYS A 476 -44.89 -28.59 -7.63
N LYS A 477 -44.58 -27.44 -7.02
CA LYS A 477 -43.58 -26.52 -7.54
C LYS A 477 -42.16 -27.11 -7.52
N LEU A 478 -41.76 -27.77 -6.43
CA LEU A 478 -40.47 -28.44 -6.32
C LEU A 478 -40.32 -29.60 -7.32
N HIS A 479 -41.39 -30.37 -7.54
CA HIS A 479 -41.42 -31.48 -8.48
C HIS A 479 -41.32 -30.99 -9.94
N ALA A 480 -41.97 -29.87 -10.27
CA ALA A 480 -41.80 -29.23 -11.57
C ALA A 480 -40.36 -28.73 -11.78
N GLU A 481 -39.74 -28.12 -10.76
CA GLU A 481 -38.31 -27.73 -10.79
C GLU A 481 -37.39 -28.95 -10.98
N TYR A 482 -37.71 -30.10 -10.37
CA TYR A 482 -36.98 -31.36 -10.52
C TYR A 482 -37.11 -31.96 -11.94
N LEU A 483 -38.31 -32.02 -12.49
CA LEU A 483 -38.55 -32.55 -13.84
C LEU A 483 -37.83 -31.72 -14.90
N ALA A 484 -37.82 -30.40 -14.77
CA ALA A 484 -37.05 -29.53 -15.66
C ALA A 484 -35.54 -29.81 -15.57
N TRP A 485 -35.02 -30.00 -14.35
CA TRP A 485 -33.60 -30.33 -14.12
C TRP A 485 -33.19 -31.69 -14.71
N VAL A 486 -34.06 -32.70 -14.64
CA VAL A 486 -33.85 -34.01 -15.26
C VAL A 486 -33.92 -33.92 -16.79
N ALA A 487 -34.82 -33.11 -17.34
CA ALA A 487 -34.96 -32.89 -18.79
C ALA A 487 -33.72 -32.20 -19.41
N GLU A 488 -32.96 -31.44 -18.62
CA GLU A 488 -31.67 -30.85 -19.02
C GLU A 488 -30.51 -31.89 -19.07
N GLY A 489 -30.78 -33.18 -18.83
CA GLY A 489 -29.79 -34.26 -18.91
C GLY A 489 -29.00 -34.53 -17.64
N ASN A 490 -29.42 -33.97 -16.50
CA ASN A 490 -28.79 -34.20 -15.21
C ASN A 490 -29.42 -35.43 -14.51
N SER A 491 -28.59 -36.30 -13.90
CA SER A 491 -29.06 -37.50 -13.16
C SER A 491 -28.70 -37.50 -11.67
#